data_AF-A0A1E3ZD08-F1
#
_entry.id   AF-A0A1E3ZD08-F1
#
_cell.length_a   1.000
_cell.length_b   1.000
_cell.length_c   1.000
_cell.angle_alpha   90.00
_cell.angle_beta   90.00
_cell.angle_gamma   90.00
#
_symmetry.space_group_name_H-M   'P 1'
#
loop_
_entity.id
_entity.type
_entity.pdbx_description
1 polymer ?
#
loop_
_entity_poly.entity_id
_entity_poly.type
_entity_poly.pdbx_seq_one_letter_code
_entity_poly.pdbx_strand_id
1 'polypeptide(L)'
;MTATGGASGHPVAYRFSEAQTAGGTFYYRIRSVDHGGGTDVTDIRSVTIPPAAELAVFPNPSPGKVSVQGLQGKGVVKVYNLYGRLIQTQAVPRT
;
A
#
# COMPACT_ATOMS: atom_id res chain seq x y z
N MET A 1 8.61 13.99 11.31
CA MET A 1 9.81 13.81 12.15
C MET A 1 10.52 15.14 12.20
N THR A 2 10.80 15.66 13.40
CA THR A 2 11.58 16.89 13.59
C THR A 2 13.05 16.49 13.71
N ALA A 3 13.87 16.89 12.76
CA ALA A 3 15.33 16.79 12.87
C ALA A 3 15.89 18.20 13.08
N THR A 4 16.80 18.34 14.03
CA THR A 4 17.54 19.59 14.28
C THR A 4 18.74 19.59 13.35
N GLY A 5 18.61 20.24 12.21
CA GLY A 5 19.62 20.21 11.15
C GLY A 5 19.28 21.13 9.99
N GLY A 6 18.87 22.35 10.29
CA GLY A 6 18.94 23.49 9.36
C GLY A 6 19.81 24.56 9.99
N ALA A 7 20.39 25.46 9.21
CA ALA A 7 21.23 26.58 9.67
C ALA A 7 20.50 27.62 10.57
N SER A 8 19.48 27.21 11.30
CA SER A 8 18.64 28.00 12.20
C SER A 8 18.26 27.09 13.36
N GLY A 9 18.37 27.54 14.62
CA GLY A 9 18.03 26.78 15.83
C GLY A 9 16.54 26.42 16.02
N HIS A 10 15.85 26.12 14.92
CA HIS A 10 14.43 25.77 14.86
C HIS A 10 14.26 24.37 14.23
N PRO A 11 13.28 23.56 14.70
CA PRO A 11 12.99 22.26 14.11
C PRO A 11 12.61 22.38 12.63
N VAL A 12 13.34 21.69 11.75
CA VAL A 12 13.01 21.61 10.33
C VAL A 12 12.15 20.37 10.09
N ALA A 13 11.01 20.56 9.41
CA ALA A 13 10.12 19.47 9.02
C ALA A 13 10.47 19.00 7.61
N TYR A 14 10.95 17.76 7.49
CA TYR A 14 11.20 17.13 6.20
C TYR A 14 9.94 16.40 5.71
N ARG A 15 9.66 16.53 4.42
CA ARG A 15 8.57 15.83 3.72
C ARG A 15 9.13 15.17 2.48
N PHE A 16 8.82 13.89 2.30
CA PHE A 16 9.14 13.12 1.11
C PHE A 16 7.92 12.25 0.78
N SER A 17 7.55 12.22 -0.49
CA SER A 17 6.44 11.43 -1.02
C SER A 17 6.98 10.32 -1.92
N GLU A 18 6.77 9.07 -1.53
CA GLU A 18 7.11 7.93 -2.37
C GLU A 18 5.97 7.60 -3.34
N ALA A 19 6.29 7.40 -4.62
CA ALA A 19 5.32 7.04 -5.65
C ALA A 19 5.04 5.53 -5.72
N GLN A 20 5.88 4.69 -5.10
CA GLN A 20 5.74 3.24 -5.14
C GLN A 20 4.71 2.75 -4.13
N THR A 21 3.63 2.16 -4.61
CA THR A 21 2.52 1.58 -3.82
C THR A 21 2.58 0.06 -3.74
N ALA A 22 3.68 -0.55 -4.20
CA ALA A 22 3.87 -1.99 -4.07
C ALA A 22 3.80 -2.40 -2.59
N GLY A 23 3.13 -3.51 -2.30
CA GLY A 23 3.07 -4.07 -0.96
C GLY A 23 4.46 -4.34 -0.41
N GLY A 24 4.68 -4.00 0.85
CA GLY A 24 5.98 -4.19 1.47
C GLY A 24 6.13 -3.40 2.77
N THR A 25 7.26 -3.63 3.44
CA THR A 25 7.69 -2.81 4.58
C THR A 25 8.84 -1.95 4.12
N PHE A 26 8.65 -0.63 4.20
CA PHE A 26 9.61 0.38 3.82
C PHE A 26 10.24 0.99 5.08
N TYR A 27 11.53 1.27 5.03
CA TYR A 27 12.29 1.82 6.15
C TYR A 27 12.91 3.15 5.75
N TYR A 28 12.59 4.19 6.51
CA TYR A 28 13.07 5.55 6.25
C TYR A 28 13.88 6.07 7.45
N ARG A 29 14.94 6.81 7.15
CA ARG A 29 15.71 7.61 8.11
C ARG A 29 16.23 8.86 7.42
N ILE A 30 16.41 9.93 8.18
CA ILE A 30 17.04 11.15 7.69
C ILE A 30 18.52 11.10 8.06
N ARG A 31 19.39 11.47 7.11
CA ARG A 31 20.82 11.70 7.34
C ARG A 31 21.10 13.18 7.07
N SER A 32 21.57 13.91 8.09
CA SER A 32 22.08 15.27 7.94
C SER A 32 23.60 15.25 7.86
N VAL A 33 24.15 16.15 7.07
CA VAL A 33 25.59 16.41 6.99
C VAL A 33 25.78 17.90 7.28
N ASP A 34 26.58 18.23 8.27
CA ASP A 34 26.90 19.62 8.59
C ASP A 34 27.97 20.20 7.64
N HIS A 35 28.20 21.51 7.72
CA HIS A 35 29.21 22.19 6.89
C HIS A 35 30.65 21.72 7.14
N GLY A 36 30.93 21.11 8.30
CA GLY A 36 32.23 20.53 8.64
C GLY A 36 32.37 19.05 8.23
N GLY A 37 31.34 18.46 7.62
CA GLY A 37 31.32 17.05 7.22
C GLY A 37 30.90 16.08 8.33
N GLY A 38 30.51 16.57 9.50
CA GLY A 38 29.89 15.77 10.56
C GLY A 38 28.53 15.24 10.11
N THR A 39 28.19 14.02 10.54
CA THR A 39 26.98 13.33 10.08
C THR A 39 26.12 12.91 11.25
N ASP A 40 24.84 13.26 11.21
CA ASP A 40 23.83 12.78 12.14
C ASP A 40 22.74 11.99 11.42
N VAL A 41 22.15 11.03 12.13
CA VAL A 41 21.06 10.19 11.63
C VAL A 41 19.92 10.12 12.62
N THR A 42 18.68 10.04 12.11
CA THR A 42 17.51 9.79 12.94
C THR A 42 17.27 8.30 13.13
N ASP A 43 16.43 7.96 14.13
CA ASP A 43 15.86 6.62 14.25
C ASP A 43 15.19 6.16 12.95
N ILE A 44 15.24 4.85 12.71
CA ILE A 44 14.58 4.21 11.59
C ILE A 44 13.08 4.16 11.85
N ARG A 45 12.30 4.49 10.82
CA ARG A 45 10.84 4.53 10.87
C ARG A 45 10.31 3.65 9.76
N SER A 46 9.48 2.68 10.12
CA SER A 46 8.89 1.75 9.17
C SER A 46 7.49 2.16 8.75
N VAL A 47 7.15 1.89 7.50
CA VAL A 47 5.81 2.01 6.94
C VAL A 47 5.48 0.69 6.26
N THR A 48 4.40 0.03 6.68
CA THR A 48 3.95 -1.21 6.07
C THR A 48 2.75 -0.91 5.17
N ILE A 49 2.92 -1.18 3.88
CA ILE A 49 1.85 -1.16 2.89
C ILE A 49 1.42 -2.60 2.68
N PRO A 50 0.18 -2.99 3.01
CA PRO A 50 -0.30 -4.33 2.72
C PRO A 50 -0.26 -4.56 1.20
N PRO A 51 0.15 -5.74 0.73
CA PRO A 51 0.08 -6.06 -0.68
C PRO A 51 -1.36 -5.91 -1.20
N ALA A 52 -1.47 -5.36 -2.40
CA ALA A 52 -2.74 -5.38 -3.12
C ALA A 52 -3.21 -6.83 -3.17
N ALA A 53 -4.47 -7.08 -2.78
CA ALA A 53 -5.04 -8.42 -2.87
C ALA A 53 -5.05 -8.82 -4.35
N GLU A 54 -4.27 -9.85 -4.69
CA GLU A 54 -4.24 -10.39 -6.04
C GLU A 54 -5.49 -11.25 -6.22
N LEU A 55 -6.46 -10.73 -6.98
CA LEU A 55 -7.69 -11.44 -7.28
C LEU A 55 -7.51 -12.25 -8.57
N ALA A 56 -7.71 -13.56 -8.49
CA ALA A 56 -7.70 -14.44 -9.65
C ALA A 56 -9.10 -15.00 -9.91
N VAL A 57 -9.52 -15.00 -11.17
CA VAL A 57 -10.82 -15.56 -11.60
C VAL A 57 -10.58 -16.61 -12.67
N PHE A 58 -11.04 -17.84 -12.43
CA PHE A 58 -10.78 -18.97 -13.33
C PHE A 58 -11.92 -20.02 -13.31
N PRO A 59 -12.10 -20.79 -14.39
CA PRO A 59 -11.45 -20.61 -15.68
C PRO A 59 -12.01 -19.38 -16.41
N ASN A 60 -11.17 -18.73 -17.21
CA ASN A 60 -11.60 -17.73 -18.18
C ASN A 60 -10.97 -18.10 -19.54
N PRO A 61 -11.75 -18.51 -20.56
CA PRO A 61 -13.23 -18.55 -20.63
C PRO A 61 -13.90 -19.59 -19.71
N SER A 62 -15.16 -19.36 -19.33
CA SER A 62 -15.92 -20.23 -18.42
C SER A 62 -17.15 -20.84 -19.09
N PRO A 63 -17.50 -22.12 -18.81
CA PRO A 63 -18.75 -22.74 -19.25
C PRO A 63 -19.96 -22.37 -18.37
N GLY A 64 -19.85 -21.37 -17.48
CA GLY A 64 -20.94 -20.90 -16.62
C GLY A 64 -20.66 -21.00 -15.11
N LYS A 65 -19.49 -21.50 -14.72
CA LYS A 65 -19.02 -21.48 -13.33
C LYS A 65 -17.59 -20.95 -13.26
N VAL A 66 -17.36 -20.00 -12.36
CA VAL A 66 -16.04 -19.44 -12.07
C VAL A 66 -15.72 -19.56 -10.60
N SER A 67 -14.44 -19.74 -10.30
CA SER A 67 -13.84 -19.64 -8.99
C SER A 67 -13.14 -18.28 -8.87
N VAL A 68 -13.30 -17.65 -7.72
CA VAL A 68 -12.62 -16.40 -7.38
C VAL A 68 -11.69 -16.69 -6.20
N GLN A 69 -10.39 -16.46 -6.40
CA GLN A 69 -9.35 -16.63 -5.40
C GLN A 69 -8.76 -15.25 -5.02
N GLY A 70 -8.25 -15.13 -3.79
CA GLY A 70 -7.64 -13.89 -3.30
C GLY A 70 -8.62 -12.92 -2.63
N LEU A 71 -9.84 -13.36 -2.34
CA LEU A 71 -10.81 -12.59 -1.54
C LEU A 71 -10.27 -12.46 -0.10
N GLN A 72 -10.11 -11.24 0.38
CA GLN A 72 -9.66 -10.92 1.73
C GLN A 72 -10.72 -10.11 2.49
N GLY A 73 -10.92 -10.44 3.76
CA GLY A 73 -11.84 -9.70 4.64
C GLY A 73 -13.33 -9.89 4.31
N LYS A 74 -14.16 -8.96 4.82
CA LYS A 74 -15.61 -8.96 4.60
C LYS A 74 -15.93 -8.16 3.33
N GLY A 75 -16.74 -8.74 2.43
CA GLY A 75 -17.13 -8.06 1.21
C GLY A 75 -18.27 -8.76 0.47
N VAL A 76 -18.60 -8.22 -0.70
CA VAL A 76 -19.56 -8.82 -1.65
C VAL A 76 -18.91 -8.89 -3.02
N VAL A 77 -19.04 -10.04 -3.68
CA VAL A 77 -18.69 -10.23 -5.09
C VAL A 77 -19.92 -9.86 -5.91
N LYS A 78 -19.74 -8.96 -6.88
CA LYS A 78 -20.78 -8.56 -7.83
C LYS A 78 -20.34 -8.88 -9.24
N VAL A 79 -21.21 -9.55 -10.00
CA VAL A 79 -20.96 -9.91 -11.39
C VAL A 79 -21.85 -9.05 -12.29
N TYR A 80 -21.23 -8.37 -13.24
CA TYR A 80 -21.92 -7.51 -14.20
C TYR A 80 -21.75 -8.07 -15.61
N ASN A 81 -22.76 -7.90 -16.45
CA ASN A 81 -22.59 -8.16 -17.89
C ASN A 81 -21.93 -6.94 -18.58
N LEU A 82 -21.66 -7.09 -19.87
CA LEU A 82 -21.06 -6.07 -20.73
C LEU A 82 -21.92 -4.79 -20.91
N TYR A 83 -23.20 -4.82 -20.54
CA TYR A 83 -24.07 -3.64 -20.50
C TYR A 83 -24.11 -2.98 -19.11
N GLY A 84 -23.28 -3.42 -18.16
CA GLY A 84 -23.25 -2.92 -16.79
C GLY A 84 -24.42 -3.40 -15.91
N ARG A 85 -25.25 -4.34 -16.39
CA ARG A 85 -26.33 -4.92 -15.59
C ARG A 85 -25.77 -5.94 -14.60
N LEU A 86 -26.15 -5.81 -13.33
CA LEU A 86 -25.85 -6.77 -12.28
C LEU A 86 -26.56 -8.11 -12.56
N ILE A 87 -25.78 -9.18 -12.67
CA ILE A 87 -26.25 -10.55 -12.92
C ILE A 87 -26.28 -11.36 -11.62
N GLN A 88 -25.31 -11.14 -10.73
CA GLN A 88 -25.22 -11.88 -9.48
C GLN A 88 -24.55 -11.06 -8.38
N THR A 89 -24.97 -11.29 -7.14
CA THR A 89 -24.28 -10.81 -5.94
C THR A 89 -24.09 -11.99 -4.98
N GLN A 90 -22.91 -12.09 -4.40
CA GLN A 90 -22.59 -13.13 -3.41
C GLN A 90 -21.75 -12.54 -2.28
N ALA A 91 -22.14 -12.79 -1.03
CA ALA A 91 -21.32 -12.41 0.12
C ALA A 91 -20.06 -13.28 0.17
N VAL A 92 -18.92 -12.67 0.50
CA VAL A 92 -17.69 -13.42 0.80
C VAL A 92 -17.92 -14.20 2.11
N PRO A 93 -17.84 -15.54 2.10
CA PRO A 93 -18.01 -16.34 3.30
C PRO A 93 -16.98 -15.93 4.36
N ARG A 94 -17.37 -15.94 5.64
CA ARG A 94 -16.38 -15.81 6.73
C ARG A 94 -15.57 -17.11 6.77
N THR A 95 -14.27 -17.02 6.56
CA THR A 95 -13.31 -18.07 6.95
C THR A 95 -13.11 -18.08 8.44
#